data_AF-A0A7U9NG57-F1
#
_entry.id   AF-A0A7U9NG57-F1
#
_cell.length_a   1.000
_cell.length_b   1.000
_cell.length_c   1.000
_cell.angle_alpha   90.00
_cell.angle_beta   90.00
_cell.angle_gamma   90.00
#
_symmetry.space_group_name_H-M   'P 1'
#
loop_
_entity.id
_entity.type
_entity.pdbx_description
1 polymer ?
#
loop_
_entity_poly.entity_id
_entity_poly.type
_entity_poly.pdbx_seq_one_letter_code
_entity_poly.pdbx_strand_id
1 'polypeptide(L)'
;MRIEMEFEGLEELVKAFEKAASDDAIRATNKKIVERAQPIVKRIMSGKVPKSADISKSGRGFGSKSSVSSHAADSVPIGKISIKDTGASAEVGWDKSDRSEHFYVKFINWGTIYQPPREFIFASGREADGELQKIAEQEYQSFLDNTVG
;
A
#
# COMPACT_ATOMS: atom_id res chain seq x y z
N MET A 1 33.04 6.47 28.79
CA MET A 1 31.67 7.00 28.93
C MET A 1 30.96 6.75 27.62
N ARG A 2 29.91 5.92 27.61
CA ARG A 2 29.12 5.62 26.40
C ARG A 2 27.80 6.34 26.57
N ILE A 3 27.56 7.35 25.74
CA ILE A 3 26.27 8.04 25.64
C ILE A 3 25.58 7.38 24.46
N GLU A 4 24.53 6.60 24.73
CA GLU A 4 23.64 6.06 23.71
C GLU A 4 22.40 6.94 23.68
N MET A 5 22.06 7.39 22.48
CA MET A 5 20.88 8.20 22.22
C MET A 5 20.03 7.39 21.23
N GLU A 6 18.96 6.77 21.73
CA GLU A 6 17.94 6.15 20.88
C GLU A 6 16.88 7.20 20.55
N PHE A 7 16.59 7.37 19.27
CA PHE A 7 15.58 8.33 18.80
C PHE A 7 14.33 7.57 18.35
N GLU A 8 13.35 7.47 19.25
CA GLU A 8 11.99 6.93 19.02
C GLU A 8 11.04 8.01 18.44
N GLY A 9 11.53 8.82 17.50
CA GLY A 9 10.88 10.09 17.11
C GLY A 9 9.41 9.98 16.68
N LEU A 10 9.06 8.95 15.89
CA LEU A 10 7.68 8.75 15.45
C LEU A 10 6.75 8.32 16.60
N GLU A 11 7.23 7.52 17.55
CA GLU A 11 6.40 7.07 18.67
C GLU A 11 6.04 8.23 19.60
N GLU A 12 7.02 9.06 19.95
CA GLU A 12 6.80 10.27 20.75
C GLU A 12 5.89 11.27 20.01
N LEU A 13 6.05 11.39 18.69
CA LEU A 13 5.18 12.22 17.86
C LEU A 13 3.72 11.73 17.88
N VAL A 14 3.50 10.41 17.77
CA VAL A 14 2.17 9.81 17.86
C VAL A 14 1.55 10.06 19.23
N LYS A 15 2.31 9.87 20.33
CA LYS A 15 1.81 10.14 21.69
C LYS A 15 1.41 11.61 21.87
N ALA A 16 2.24 12.55 21.38
CA ALA A 16 1.92 13.98 21.44
C ALA A 16 0.67 14.32 20.62
N PHE A 17 0.57 13.75 19.42
CA PHE A 17 -0.58 13.89 18.54
C PHE A 17 -1.88 13.37 19.19
N GLU A 18 -1.89 12.14 19.70
CA GLU A 18 -3.07 11.55 20.34
C GLU A 18 -3.51 12.30 21.60
N LYS A 19 -2.57 12.90 22.33
CA LYS A 19 -2.89 13.74 23.50
C LYS A 19 -3.51 15.09 23.12
N ALA A 20 -3.16 15.63 21.95
CA ALA A 20 -3.61 16.94 21.48
C ALA A 20 -4.88 16.87 20.60
N ALA A 21 -5.13 15.73 19.96
CA ALA A 21 -6.20 15.55 19.00
C ALA A 21 -7.47 14.95 19.63
N SER A 22 -8.64 15.30 19.10
CA SER A 22 -9.87 14.53 19.34
C SER A 22 -9.89 13.25 18.49
N ASP A 23 -10.68 12.26 18.88
CA ASP A 23 -10.86 11.03 18.09
C ASP A 23 -11.20 11.28 16.62
N ASP A 24 -12.02 12.29 16.33
CA ASP A 24 -12.39 12.65 14.95
C ASP A 24 -11.21 13.24 14.17
N ALA A 25 -10.37 14.03 14.82
CA ALA A 25 -9.13 14.53 14.23
C ALA A 25 -8.12 13.41 14.01
N ILE A 26 -8.04 12.45 14.93
CA ILE A 26 -7.20 11.24 14.78
C ILE A 26 -7.66 10.43 13.56
N ARG A 27 -8.96 10.15 13.44
CA ARG A 27 -9.54 9.44 12.29
C ARG A 27 -9.24 10.16 10.97
N ALA A 28 -9.44 11.47 10.92
CA ALA A 28 -9.21 12.27 9.72
C ALA A 28 -7.74 12.26 9.29
N THR A 29 -6.82 12.43 10.24
CA THR A 29 -5.37 12.42 9.98
C THR A 29 -4.90 11.04 9.53
N ASN A 30 -5.31 9.98 10.22
CA ASN A 30 -4.97 8.60 9.85
C ASN A 30 -5.54 8.23 8.47
N LYS A 31 -6.76 8.67 8.15
CA LYS A 31 -7.33 8.52 6.80
C LYS A 31 -6.45 9.20 5.75
N LYS A 32 -6.04 10.45 5.98
CA LYS A 32 -5.19 11.21 5.05
C LYS A 32 -3.82 10.55 4.85
N ILE A 33 -3.23 9.98 5.89
CA ILE A 33 -1.99 9.19 5.80
C ILE A 33 -2.20 8.00 4.85
N VAL A 34 -3.27 7.21 5.04
CA VAL A 34 -3.58 6.07 4.17
C VAL A 34 -3.86 6.51 2.73
N GLU A 35 -4.61 7.60 2.52
CA GLU A 35 -4.86 8.17 1.18
C GLU A 35 -3.56 8.52 0.44
N ARG A 36 -2.57 9.09 1.15
CA ARG A 36 -1.25 9.42 0.59
C ARG A 36 -0.36 8.18 0.40
N ALA A 37 -0.53 7.16 1.25
CA ALA A 37 0.26 5.93 1.22
C ALA A 37 -0.11 5.00 0.06
N GLN A 38 -1.41 4.83 -0.24
CA GLN A 38 -1.87 3.85 -1.24
C GLN A 38 -1.22 4.02 -2.64
N PRO A 39 -1.09 5.23 -3.20
CA PRO A 39 -0.43 5.43 -4.51
C PRO A 39 1.05 5.02 -4.53
N ILE A 40 1.76 5.15 -3.41
CA ILE A 40 3.17 4.77 -3.30
C ILE A 40 3.31 3.25 -3.37
N VAL A 41 2.53 2.53 -2.57
CA VAL A 41 2.52 1.07 -2.59
C VAL A 41 2.08 0.56 -3.97
N LYS A 42 1.08 1.20 -4.58
CA LYS A 42 0.65 0.89 -5.95
C LYS A 42 1.79 1.06 -6.96
N ARG A 43 2.52 2.18 -6.92
CA ARG A 43 3.65 2.47 -7.83
C ARG A 43 4.75 1.43 -7.71
N ILE A 44 5.14 1.09 -6.48
CA ILE A 44 6.18 0.08 -6.22
C ILE A 44 5.71 -1.29 -6.71
N MET A 45 4.46 -1.67 -6.39
CA MET A 45 3.90 -2.95 -6.81
C MET A 45 3.79 -3.08 -8.33
N SER A 46 3.36 -2.02 -9.01
CA SER A 46 3.28 -1.94 -10.47
C SER A 46 4.62 -2.32 -11.12
N GLY A 47 5.73 -1.82 -10.57
CA GLY A 47 7.08 -2.13 -11.05
C GLY A 47 7.52 -3.58 -10.86
N LYS A 48 6.85 -4.35 -9.99
CA LYS A 48 7.17 -5.76 -9.70
C LYS A 48 6.26 -6.74 -10.43
N VAL A 49 5.11 -6.29 -10.93
CA VAL A 49 4.19 -7.16 -11.69
C VAL A 49 4.79 -7.45 -13.07
N PRO A 50 4.88 -8.72 -13.50
CA PRO A 50 5.36 -9.04 -14.84
C PRO A 50 4.53 -8.35 -15.92
N LYS A 51 5.21 -7.65 -16.83
CA LYS A 51 4.59 -6.88 -17.91
C LYS A 51 5.25 -7.25 -19.24
N SER A 52 4.45 -7.67 -20.23
CA SER A 52 4.95 -7.88 -21.58
C SER A 52 5.17 -6.54 -22.30
N ALA A 53 6.07 -6.52 -23.28
CA ALA A 53 6.30 -5.34 -24.11
C ALA A 53 5.11 -5.01 -25.03
N ASP A 54 4.30 -6.02 -25.37
CA ASP A 54 3.15 -5.91 -26.27
C ASP A 54 1.92 -6.54 -25.59
N ILE A 55 0.89 -5.72 -25.37
CA ILE A 55 -0.36 -6.14 -24.73
C ILE A 55 -1.22 -6.99 -25.67
N SER A 56 -1.09 -6.85 -26.99
CA SER A 56 -1.87 -7.65 -27.95
C SER A 56 -1.51 -9.13 -27.91
N LYS A 57 -0.35 -9.45 -27.33
CA LYS A 57 0.15 -10.80 -27.07
C LYS A 57 -0.18 -11.30 -25.65
N SER A 58 -0.84 -10.48 -24.84
CA SER A 58 -1.35 -10.87 -23.52
C SER A 58 -2.77 -11.41 -23.62
N GLY A 59 -3.14 -12.32 -22.71
CA GLY A 59 -4.46 -12.94 -22.67
C GLY A 59 -4.41 -14.48 -22.75
N ARG A 60 -5.57 -15.13 -22.86
CA ARG A 60 -5.63 -16.60 -23.00
C ARG A 60 -5.26 -17.00 -24.42
N GLY A 61 -4.04 -17.48 -24.60
CA GLY A 61 -3.48 -17.97 -25.87
C GLY A 61 -4.04 -19.30 -26.37
N PHE A 62 -5.36 -19.51 -26.35
CA PHE A 62 -6.03 -20.68 -26.92
C PHE A 62 -7.25 -20.23 -27.75
N GLY A 63 -7.03 -19.90 -29.02
CA GLY A 63 -8.05 -19.72 -30.05
C GLY A 63 -9.09 -18.59 -29.87
N SER A 64 -9.17 -17.96 -28.71
CA SER A 64 -10.04 -16.81 -28.44
C SER A 64 -9.19 -15.55 -28.35
N LYS A 65 -9.53 -14.52 -29.13
CA LYS A 65 -8.96 -13.17 -29.00
C LYS A 65 -9.42 -12.55 -27.68
N SER A 66 -8.91 -13.04 -26.56
CA SER A 66 -9.10 -12.45 -25.25
C SER A 66 -8.00 -11.41 -25.02
N SER A 67 -8.06 -10.31 -25.78
CA SER A 67 -7.22 -9.16 -25.46
C SER A 67 -7.64 -8.62 -24.10
N VAL A 68 -6.71 -8.57 -23.16
CA VAL A 68 -6.91 -7.86 -21.89
C VAL A 68 -7.01 -6.37 -22.17
N SER A 69 -7.86 -5.67 -21.40
CA SER A 69 -8.09 -4.23 -21.55
C SER A 69 -6.85 -3.40 -21.16
N SER A 70 -6.02 -3.94 -20.27
CA SER A 70 -4.82 -3.33 -19.71
C SER A 70 -3.87 -4.39 -19.15
N HIS A 71 -2.60 -4.03 -18.91
CA HIS A 71 -1.70 -4.90 -18.17
C HIS A 71 -2.05 -4.88 -16.68
N ALA A 72 -1.90 -6.03 -16.00
CA ALA A 72 -2.06 -6.09 -14.55
C ALA A 72 -1.19 -5.06 -13.81
N ALA A 73 0.05 -4.84 -14.27
CA ALA A 73 0.95 -3.84 -13.71
C ALA A 73 0.34 -2.42 -13.68
N ASP A 74 -0.49 -2.07 -14.67
CA ASP A 74 -1.11 -0.75 -14.78
C ASP A 74 -2.43 -0.67 -13.98
N SER A 75 -2.98 -1.84 -13.63
CA SER A 75 -4.31 -2.03 -13.04
C SER A 75 -4.25 -2.63 -11.64
N VAL A 76 -3.18 -2.34 -10.89
CA VAL A 76 -3.07 -2.68 -9.47
C VAL A 76 -4.25 -2.06 -8.70
N PRO A 77 -5.10 -2.87 -8.06
CA PRO A 77 -6.29 -2.37 -7.37
C PRO A 77 -5.89 -1.64 -6.09
N ILE A 78 -6.64 -0.57 -5.80
CA ILE A 78 -6.58 0.17 -4.54
C ILE A 78 -7.94 -0.03 -3.88
N GLY A 79 -7.92 -0.63 -2.68
CA GLY A 79 -9.10 -0.85 -1.85
C GLY A 79 -9.65 0.45 -1.28
N LYS A 80 -10.92 0.42 -0.90
CA LYS A 80 -11.51 1.53 -0.14
C LYS A 80 -10.83 1.63 1.23
N ILE A 81 -10.67 2.87 1.70
CA ILE A 81 -10.15 3.10 3.05
C ILE A 81 -11.23 2.76 4.05
N SER A 82 -10.89 1.87 4.99
CA SER A 82 -11.72 1.48 6.11
C SER A 82 -11.21 2.16 7.37
N ILE A 83 -12.13 2.74 8.13
CA ILE A 83 -11.86 3.35 9.44
C ILE A 83 -12.46 2.44 10.50
N LYS A 84 -11.66 2.04 11.49
CA LYS A 84 -12.11 1.30 12.66
C LYS A 84 -11.51 1.96 13.90
N ASP A 85 -12.37 2.36 14.82
CA ASP A 85 -12.01 3.17 15.98
C ASP A 85 -11.28 4.44 15.53
N THR A 86 -10.01 4.60 15.85
CA THR A 86 -9.14 5.68 15.37
C THR A 86 -8.22 5.26 14.22
N GLY A 87 -8.13 3.95 13.94
CA GLY A 87 -7.26 3.40 12.91
C GLY A 87 -7.84 3.52 11.49
N ALA A 88 -6.97 3.77 10.52
CA ALA A 88 -7.28 3.74 9.10
C ALA A 88 -6.48 2.63 8.42
N SER A 89 -7.11 1.93 7.48
CA SER A 89 -6.47 0.85 6.73
C SER A 89 -7.01 0.76 5.31
N ALA A 90 -6.19 0.25 4.40
CA ALA A 90 -6.65 -0.11 3.07
C ALA A 90 -5.78 -1.20 2.46
N GLU A 91 -6.38 -2.00 1.59
CA GLU A 91 -5.68 -3.02 0.82
C GLU A 91 -5.17 -2.44 -0.50
N VAL A 92 -3.95 -2.82 -0.90
CA VAL A 92 -3.38 -2.48 -2.21
C VAL A 92 -2.90 -3.77 -2.84
N GLY A 93 -3.33 -4.02 -4.08
CA GLY A 93 -3.08 -5.28 -4.77
C GLY A 93 -4.21 -6.30 -4.61
N TRP A 94 -3.98 -7.50 -5.16
CA TRP A 94 -4.99 -8.54 -5.27
C TRP A 94 -4.99 -9.46 -4.05
N ASP A 95 -6.18 -9.78 -3.53
CA ASP A 95 -6.34 -10.80 -2.51
C ASP A 95 -6.52 -12.21 -3.11
N LYS A 96 -6.51 -13.25 -2.27
CA LYS A 96 -6.66 -14.65 -2.72
C LYS A 96 -8.04 -14.96 -3.30
N SER A 97 -9.07 -14.27 -2.83
CA SER A 97 -10.46 -14.40 -3.25
C SER A 97 -10.82 -13.56 -4.48
N ASP A 98 -9.92 -12.68 -4.94
CA ASP A 98 -10.10 -11.82 -6.11
C ASP A 98 -10.53 -12.63 -7.35
N ARG A 99 -11.54 -12.08 -8.07
CA ARG A 99 -12.13 -12.61 -9.32
C ARG A 99 -12.20 -11.55 -10.43
N SER A 100 -11.47 -10.45 -10.29
CA SER A 100 -11.38 -9.35 -11.27
C SER A 100 -10.65 -9.80 -12.55
N GLU A 101 -10.57 -8.93 -13.58
CA GLU A 101 -9.88 -9.23 -14.85
C GLU A 101 -8.45 -9.75 -14.64
N HIS A 102 -7.75 -9.23 -13.63
CA HIS A 102 -6.37 -9.59 -13.32
C HIS A 102 -6.22 -10.56 -12.14
N PHE A 103 -7.29 -11.32 -11.80
CA PHE A 103 -7.26 -12.28 -10.70
C PHE A 103 -6.11 -13.28 -10.77
N TYR A 104 -5.61 -13.58 -11.98
CA TYR A 104 -4.52 -14.53 -12.21
C TYR A 104 -3.21 -14.12 -11.52
N VAL A 105 -3.03 -12.84 -11.21
CA VAL A 105 -1.85 -12.29 -10.53
C VAL A 105 -1.63 -12.96 -9.16
N LYS A 106 -2.70 -13.44 -8.52
CA LYS A 106 -2.59 -14.21 -7.27
C LYS A 106 -1.81 -15.52 -7.45
N PHE A 107 -1.93 -16.20 -8.59
CA PHE A 107 -1.15 -17.41 -8.85
C PHE A 107 0.34 -17.11 -9.03
N ILE A 108 0.68 -15.91 -9.49
CA ILE A 108 2.07 -15.46 -9.55
C ILE A 108 2.59 -15.20 -8.13
N ASN A 109 1.81 -14.51 -7.30
CA ASN A 109 2.20 -14.16 -5.93
C ASN A 109 2.34 -15.39 -5.02
N TRP A 110 1.34 -16.27 -5.01
CA TRP A 110 1.28 -17.43 -4.11
C TRP A 110 1.74 -18.76 -4.73
N GLY A 111 2.03 -18.77 -6.03
CA GLY A 111 2.49 -19.96 -6.73
C GLY A 111 1.37 -20.94 -7.07
N THR A 112 1.76 -22.00 -7.79
CA THR A 112 0.94 -23.15 -8.16
C THR A 112 1.80 -24.42 -8.05
N ILE A 113 1.21 -25.59 -8.31
CA ILE A 113 1.96 -26.84 -8.39
C ILE A 113 3.05 -26.84 -9.48
N TYR A 114 2.96 -25.95 -10.48
CA TYR A 114 3.91 -25.88 -11.60
C TYR A 114 4.86 -24.68 -11.55
N GLN A 115 4.57 -23.67 -10.72
CA GLN A 115 5.32 -22.44 -10.66
C GLN A 115 5.49 -21.99 -9.20
N PRO A 116 6.72 -21.73 -8.73
CA PRO A 116 6.93 -21.26 -7.36
C PRO A 116 6.35 -19.86 -7.14
N PRO A 117 6.01 -19.51 -5.88
CA PRO A 117 5.54 -18.17 -5.53
C PRO A 117 6.58 -17.10 -5.84
N ARG A 118 6.10 -15.95 -6.32
CA ARG A 118 6.89 -14.72 -6.47
C ARG A 118 6.23 -13.64 -5.64
N GLU A 119 6.61 -13.53 -4.37
CA GLU A 119 6.01 -12.57 -3.45
C GLU A 119 6.33 -11.13 -3.88
N PHE A 120 5.34 -10.39 -4.38
CA PHE A 120 5.48 -8.96 -4.67
C PHE A 120 4.48 -8.10 -3.89
N ILE A 121 3.37 -8.65 -3.40
CA ILE A 121 2.34 -7.86 -2.72
C ILE A 121 2.87 -7.31 -1.38
N PHE A 122 3.20 -8.20 -0.43
CA PHE A 122 3.74 -7.78 0.87
C PHE A 122 5.16 -7.21 0.75
N ALA A 123 5.95 -7.69 -0.21
CA ALA A 123 7.28 -7.13 -0.49
C ALA A 123 7.21 -5.66 -0.94
N SER A 124 6.15 -5.24 -1.64
CA SER A 124 5.95 -3.82 -2.00
C SER A 124 5.58 -2.97 -0.79
N GLY A 125 4.78 -3.50 0.14
CA GLY A 125 4.47 -2.82 1.40
C GLY A 125 5.71 -2.62 2.26
N ARG A 126 6.56 -3.65 2.41
CA ARG A 126 7.82 -3.56 3.16
C ARG A 126 8.81 -2.57 2.54
N GLU A 127 8.89 -2.53 1.21
CA GLU A 127 9.76 -1.56 0.53
C GLU A 127 9.24 -0.11 0.68
N ALA A 128 7.93 0.07 0.74
CA ALA A 128 7.32 1.38 0.95
C ALA A 128 7.47 1.90 2.38
N ASP A 129 7.79 1.05 3.36
CA ASP A 129 7.68 1.33 4.80
C ASP A 129 8.33 2.67 5.20
N GLY A 130 9.55 2.93 4.74
CA GLY A 130 10.24 4.20 5.02
C GLY A 130 9.58 5.43 4.36
N GLU A 131 8.94 5.31 3.20
CA GLU A 131 8.15 6.40 2.60
C GLU A 131 6.83 6.60 3.38
N LEU A 132 6.21 5.52 3.85
CA LEU A 132 4.97 5.58 4.63
C LEU A 132 5.18 6.21 6.01
N GLN A 133 6.27 5.86 6.69
CA GLN A 133 6.66 6.47 7.96
C GLN A 133 6.85 7.98 7.80
N LYS A 134 7.55 8.43 6.76
CA LYS A 134 7.72 9.88 6.47
C LYS A 134 6.40 10.60 6.23
N ILE A 135 5.42 9.95 5.59
CA ILE A 135 4.09 10.54 5.42
C ILE A 135 3.39 10.68 6.78
N ALA A 136 3.46 9.65 7.62
CA ALA A 136 2.87 9.68 8.94
C ALA A 136 3.50 10.80 9.80
N GLU A 137 4.83 10.88 9.83
CA GLU A 137 5.57 11.94 10.51
C GLU A 137 5.13 13.33 10.04
N GLN A 138 5.06 13.55 8.71
CA GLN A 138 4.62 14.83 8.15
C GLN A 138 3.21 15.20 8.57
N GLU A 139 2.27 14.27 8.52
CA GLU A 139 0.86 14.55 8.83
C GLU A 139 0.64 14.79 10.33
N TYR A 140 1.27 13.99 11.20
CA TYR A 140 1.20 14.20 12.65
C TYR A 140 1.88 15.51 13.07
N GLN A 141 3.06 15.80 12.53
CA GLN A 141 3.75 17.07 12.81
C GLN A 141 2.94 18.25 12.30
N SER A 142 2.40 18.17 11.06
CA SER A 142 1.55 19.24 10.51
C SER A 142 0.31 19.48 11.38
N PHE A 143 -0.28 18.44 11.95
CA PHE A 143 -1.41 18.61 12.86
C PHE A 143 -0.99 19.36 14.14
N LEU A 144 0.11 18.94 14.76
CA LEU A 144 0.61 19.55 15.98
C LEU A 144 1.02 21.01 15.78
N ASP A 145 1.72 21.32 14.68
CA ASP A 145 2.12 22.69 14.34
C ASP A 145 0.92 23.63 14.20
N ASN A 146 -0.21 23.13 13.68
CA ASN A 146 -1.43 23.93 13.51
C ASN A 146 -2.30 24.02 14.77
N THR A 147 -2.05 23.20 15.78
CA THR A 147 -2.92 23.07 16.96
C THR A 147 -2.26 23.59 18.24
N VAL A 148 -0.94 23.44 18.35
CA VAL A 148 -0.15 23.72 19.56
C VAL A 148 0.87 24.85 19.33
N GLY A 149 1.20 25.16 18.07
CA GLY A 149 2.05 26.29 17.69
C GLY A 149 1.34 27.64 17.78
#